data_AF-A0A2X2GQ04-F1
#
_entry.id   AF-A0A2X2GQ04-F1
#
_cell.length_a   1.000
_cell.length_b   1.000
_cell.length_c   1.000
_cell.angle_alpha   90.00
_cell.angle_beta   90.00
_cell.angle_gamma   90.00
#
_symmetry.space_group_name_H-M   'P 1'
#
loop_
_entity.id
_entity.type
_entity.pdbx_description
1 polymer ?
#
loop_
_entity_poly.entity_id
_entity_poly.type
_entity_poly.pdbx_seq_one_letter_code
_entity_poly.pdbx_strand_id
1 'polypeptide(L)' 'MQAAAIMNSFVVKFIFWGILTALAYHICGGIRHLLMDFGYIEESLAAGTRSAQVAIGLTVVLSVLAGVLVW' A
#
# COMPACT_ATOMS: atom_id res chain seq x y z
N MET A 1 18.59 18.03 -13.76
CA MET A 1 17.40 17.21 -14.09
C MET A 1 17.68 15.70 -14.16
N GLN A 2 18.64 15.19 -13.38
CA GLN A 2 19.05 13.77 -13.49
C GLN A 2 17.97 12.79 -13.03
N ALA A 3 17.22 13.13 -11.96
CA ALA A 3 16.11 12.31 -11.47
C ALA A 3 15.01 12.13 -12.52
N ALA A 4 14.61 13.21 -13.20
CA ALA A 4 13.60 13.14 -14.27
C ALA A 4 14.07 12.26 -15.43
N ALA A 5 15.34 12.35 -15.82
CA ALA A 5 15.92 11.50 -16.86
C ALA A 5 15.92 10.00 -16.48
N ILE A 6 16.22 9.68 -15.22
CA ILE A 6 16.16 8.31 -14.68
C ILE A 6 14.72 7.78 -14.69
N MET A 7 13.76 8.62 -14.29
CA MET A 7 12.33 8.27 -14.25
C MET A 7 11.68 8.14 -15.64
N ASN A 8 12.35 8.50 -16.74
CA ASN A 8 11.84 8.21 -18.09
C ASN A 8 11.94 6.72 -18.47
N SER A 9 12.76 5.92 -17.77
CA SER A 9 12.88 4.48 -18.02
C SER A 9 11.66 3.73 -17.52
N PHE A 10 11.03 2.94 -18.39
CA PHE A 10 9.92 2.05 -18.02
C PHE A 10 10.30 1.11 -16.87
N VAL A 11 11.50 0.52 -16.90
CA VAL A 11 11.98 -0.41 -15.86
C VAL A 11 12.08 0.30 -14.51
N VAL A 12 12.59 1.53 -14.50
CA VAL A 12 12.68 2.33 -13.26
C VAL A 12 11.30 2.68 -12.75
N LYS A 13 10.39 3.15 -13.61
CA LYS A 13 8.98 3.41 -13.24
C LYS A 13 8.30 2.17 -12.65
N PHE A 14 8.51 1.00 -13.26
CA PHE A 14 7.96 -0.27 -12.78
C PHE A 14 8.48 -0.66 -11.39
N ILE A 15 9.80 -0.55 -11.17
CA ILE A 15 10.40 -0.80 -9.85
C ILE A 15 9.88 0.19 -8.83
N PHE A 16 9.85 1.48 -9.17
CA PHE A 16 9.40 2.54 -8.27
C PHE A 16 7.93 2.37 -7.88
N TRP A 17 7.07 2.02 -8.83
CA TRP A 17 5.68 1.64 -8.56
C TRP A 17 5.56 0.42 -7.63
N GLY A 18 6.40 -0.61 -7.83
CA GLY A 18 6.46 -1.77 -6.94
C GLY A 18 6.87 -1.39 -5.51
N ILE A 19 7.86 -0.50 -5.35
CA ILE A 19 8.27 0.03 -4.04
C ILE A 19 7.13 0.81 -3.38
N LEU A 20 6.46 1.70 -4.11
CA LEU A 20 5.31 2.46 -3.59
C LEU A 20 4.15 1.54 -3.20
N THR A 21 3.91 0.49 -3.97
CA THR A 21 2.88 -0.52 -3.67
C THR A 21 3.21 -1.30 -2.41
N ALA A 22 4.46 -1.76 -2.26
CA ALA A 22 4.91 -2.45 -1.04
C ALA A 22 4.82 -1.54 0.19
N LEU A 23 5.20 -0.27 0.06
CA LEU A 23 5.08 0.73 1.11
C LEU A 23 3.61 0.98 1.48
N ALA A 24 2.72 1.12 0.49
CA ALA A 24 1.28 1.29 0.72
C ALA A 24 0.68 0.10 1.48
N TYR A 25 1.05 -1.13 1.11
CA TYR A 25 0.66 -2.35 1.82
C TYR A 25 1.14 -2.33 3.27
N HIS A 26 2.42 -2.00 3.49
CA HIS A 26 3.02 -1.95 4.81
C HIS A 26 2.33 -0.92 5.72
N ILE A 27 2.03 0.26 5.19
CA ILE A 27 1.31 1.32 5.93
C ILE A 27 -0.13 0.88 6.24
N CYS A 28 -0.86 0.32 5.28
CA CYS A 28 -2.22 -0.17 5.51
C CYS A 28 -2.25 -1.26 6.59
N GLY A 29 -1.30 -2.20 6.54
CA GLY A 29 -1.11 -3.21 7.58
C GLY A 29 -0.74 -2.60 8.94
N GLY A 30 0.19 -1.65 8.97
CA GLY A 30 0.60 -0.95 10.18
C GLY A 30 -0.56 -0.20 10.85
N ILE A 31 -1.35 0.55 10.08
CA ILE A 31 -2.55 1.23 10.59
C ILE A 31 -3.55 0.19 11.12
N ARG A 32 -3.78 -0.91 10.39
CA ARG A 32 -4.65 -1.99 10.87
C ARG A 32 -4.17 -2.55 12.22
N HIS A 33 -2.87 -2.75 12.40
CA HIS A 33 -2.31 -3.20 13.68
C HIS A 33 -2.53 -2.17 14.80
N LEU A 34 -2.24 -0.90 14.56
CA LEU A 34 -2.48 0.17 15.54
C LEU A 34 -3.95 0.27 15.95
N LEU A 35 -4.88 0.04 15.02
CA LEU A 35 -6.32 0.00 15.33
C LEU A 35 -6.70 -1.19 16.20
N MET A 36 -6.02 -2.34 16.06
CA MET A 36 -6.18 -3.48 16.97
C MET A 36 -5.59 -3.14 18.35
N ASP A 37 -4.37 -2.61 18.40
CA ASP A 37 -3.67 -2.27 19.65
C ASP A 37 -4.45 -1.25 20.51
N PHE A 38 -5.18 -0.33 19.87
CA PHE A 38 -6.04 0.64 20.55
C PHE A 38 -7.48 0.16 20.79
N GLY A 39 -7.80 -1.09 20.43
CA GLY A 39 -9.12 -1.69 20.67
C GLY A 39 -10.24 -1.21 19.73
N TYR A 40 -9.91 -0.53 18.63
CA TYR A 40 -10.89 -0.14 17.61
C TYR A 40 -11.30 -1.30 16.68
N ILE A 41 -10.44 -2.32 16.55
CA ILE A 41 -10.74 -3.57 15.85
C ILE A 41 -10.63 -4.70 16.86
N GLU A 42 -11.70 -5.50 16.99
CA GLU A 42 -11.70 -6.68 17.86
C GLU A 42 -10.65 -7.71 17.43
N GLU A 43 -10.00 -8.33 18.40
CA GLU A 43 -9.03 -9.42 18.19
C GLU A 43 -9.71 -10.80 18.02
N SER A 44 -10.76 -10.85 17.21
CA SER A 44 -11.43 -12.09 16.81
C SER A 44 -11.00 -12.52 15.41
N LEU A 45 -11.07 -13.82 15.10
CA LEU A 45 -10.72 -14.32 13.77
C LEU A 45 -11.59 -13.67 12.68
N ALA A 46 -12.89 -13.51 12.93
CA ALA A 46 -13.83 -12.91 11.99
C ALA A 46 -13.50 -11.43 11.70
N ALA A 47 -13.26 -10.62 12.74
CA ALA A 47 -12.85 -9.22 12.58
C ALA A 47 -11.45 -9.11 11.94
N GLY A 48 -10.54 -10.02 12.29
CA GLY A 48 -9.21 -10.14 11.71
C GLY A 48 -9.23 -10.40 10.21
N THR A 49 -10.05 -11.36 9.75
CA THR A 49 -10.23 -11.67 8.32
C THR A 49 -10.82 -10.48 7.56
N ARG A 50 -11.90 -9.88 8.09
CA ARG A 50 -12.56 -8.74 7.43
C ARG A 50 -11.63 -7.53 7.32
N SER A 51 -10.93 -7.17 8.39
CA SER A 51 -9.98 -6.05 8.38
C SER A 51 -8.78 -6.31 7.45
N ALA A 52 -8.31 -7.55 7.32
CA ALA A 52 -7.26 -7.91 6.37
C ALA A 52 -7.73 -7.74 4.91
N GLN A 53 -8.95 -8.18 4.58
CA GLN A 53 -9.53 -7.97 3.25
C GLN A 53 -9.66 -6.48 2.91
N VAL A 54 -10.09 -5.65 3.87
CA VAL A 54 -10.14 -4.19 3.71
C VAL A 54 -8.75 -3.61 3.46
N ALA A 55 -7.73 -4.01 4.24
CA ALA A 55 -6.36 -3.53 4.05
C ALA A 55 -5.79 -3.89 2.68
N ILE A 56 -6.06 -5.10 2.18
CA ILE A 56 -5.69 -5.52 0.82
C ILE A 56 -6.43 -4.69 -0.24
N GLY A 57 -7.74 -4.48 -0.08
CA GLY A 57 -8.54 -3.65 -0.99
C GLY A 57 -8.01 -2.21 -1.08
N LEU A 58 -7.71 -1.59 0.06
CA LEU A 58 -7.10 -0.25 0.11
C LEU A 58 -5.72 -0.22 -0.54
N THR A 59 -4.90 -1.25 -0.33
CA THR A 59 -3.59 -1.39 -0.96
C THR A 59 -3.71 -1.43 -2.48
N VAL A 60 -4.68 -2.17 -3.02
CA VAL A 60 -4.92 -2.25 -4.48
C VAL A 60 -5.31 -0.87 -5.03
N VAL A 61 -6.22 -0.16 -4.35
CA VAL A 61 -6.60 1.21 -4.76
C VAL A 61 -5.39 2.15 -4.75
N LEU A 62 -4.59 2.13 -3.68
CA LEU A 62 -3.38 2.96 -3.57
C LEU A 62 -2.31 2.58 -4.61
N SER A 63 -2.17 1.30 -4.94
CA SER A 63 -1.27 0.81 -5.99
C SER A 63 -1.67 1.33 -7.38
N VAL A 64 -2.97 1.37 -7.68
CA VAL A 64 -3.48 1.96 -8.93
C VAL A 64 -3.21 3.47 -8.98
N LEU A 65 -3.48 4.19 -7.88
CA LEU A 65 -3.18 5.62 -7.79
C LEU A 65 -1.67 5.92 -7.92
N ALA A 66 -0.82 5.08 -7.32
CA ALA A 66 0.62 5.16 -7.50
C ALA A 66 1.02 4.90 -8.96
N GLY A 67 0.33 4.00 -9.67
CA GLY A 67 0.49 3.82 -11.10
C GLY A 67 0.17 5.09 -11.89
N VAL A 68 -0.95 5.75 -11.60
CA VAL A 68 -1.33 7.04 -12.21
C VAL A 68 -0.29 8.13 -11.93
N LEU A 69 0.33 8.12 -10.74
CA LEU A 69 1.35 9.11 -10.37
C LEU A 69 2.68 8.88 -11.11
N VAL A 70 3.07 7.62 -11.29
CA VAL A 70 4.39 7.27 -11.81
C VAL A 70 4.45 7.31 -13.35
N TRP A 71 3.33 7.04 -14.03
CA TRP A 71 3.25 7.06 -15.49
C TRP A 71 2.67 8.37 -16.03
#